data_AF-A0A0Q5XCC4-F1
#
_entry.id   AF-A0A0Q5XCC4-F1
#
_cell.length_a   1.000
_cell.length_b   1.000
_cell.length_c   1.000
_cell.angle_alpha   90.00
_cell.angle_beta   90.00
_cell.angle_gamma   90.00
#
_symmetry.space_group_name_H-M   'P 1'
#
loop_
_entity.id
_entity.type
_entity.pdbx_description
1 polymer ?
#
loop_
_entity_poly.entity_id
_entity_poly.type
_entity_poly.pdbx_seq_one_letter_code
_entity_poly.pdbx_strand_id
1 'polypeptide(L)' 'MTKKLDEKLVTFTPSESFDGYPDEKTKTRFTAGIESVPVPETYAQLMRDKGLVAPRTQLREPKEDVSE' A
#
# COMPACT_ATOMS: atom_id res chain seq x y z
N MET A 1 2.75 17.34 -27.39
CA MET A 1 1.42 17.08 -26.79
C MET A 1 1.56 15.89 -25.84
N THR A 2 1.77 16.14 -24.56
CA THR A 2 1.68 15.09 -23.54
C THR A 2 0.20 14.82 -23.31
N LYS A 3 -0.32 13.74 -23.89
CA LYS A 3 -1.62 13.22 -23.48
C LYS A 3 -1.51 12.97 -21.98
N LYS A 4 -2.26 13.70 -21.16
CA LYS A 4 -2.59 13.22 -19.82
C LYS A 4 -3.38 11.95 -20.09
N LEU A 5 -2.73 10.79 -20.00
CA LEU A 5 -3.47 9.55 -19.83
C LEU A 5 -4.28 9.76 -18.56
N ASP A 6 -5.58 9.50 -18.63
CA ASP A 6 -6.38 9.28 -17.43
C ASP A 6 -5.78 8.04 -16.75
N GLU A 7 -4.77 8.25 -15.91
CA GLU A 7 -4.09 7.19 -15.18
C GLU A 7 -5.06 6.66 -14.14
N LYS A 8 -5.31 5.35 -14.20
CA LYS A 8 -6.08 4.65 -13.18
C LYS A 8 -5.43 4.91 -11.82
N LEU A 9 -6.22 5.46 -10.89
CA LEU A 9 -5.79 5.67 -9.52
C LEU A 9 -6.09 4.42 -8.68
N VAL A 10 -5.12 4.03 -7.87
CA VAL A 10 -5.21 2.87 -6.98
C VAL A 10 -4.57 3.17 -5.63
N THR A 11 -4.95 2.40 -4.62
CA THR A 11 -4.36 2.41 -3.28
C THR A 11 -3.58 1.10 -3.04
N PHE A 12 -2.62 1.16 -2.13
CA PHE A 12 -1.88 0.01 -1.63
C PHE A 12 -1.46 0.22 -0.18
N THR A 13 -1.19 -0.85 0.56
CA THR A 13 -0.55 -0.79 1.88
C THR A 13 0.97 -0.86 1.71
N PRO A 14 1.74 0.18 2.10
CA PRO A 14 3.19 0.15 2.08
C PRO A 14 3.75 -0.97 2.97
N SER A 15 4.91 -1.50 2.62
CA SER A 15 5.61 -2.47 3.46
C SER A 15 6.40 -1.74 4.54
N GLU A 16 5.81 -1.55 5.71
CA GLU A 16 6.59 -1.39 6.93
C GLU A 16 6.53 -2.70 7.71
N SER A 17 7.71 -3.28 7.96
CA SER A 17 7.84 -4.47 8.78
C SER A 17 8.75 -4.16 9.95
N PHE A 18 8.33 -4.53 11.15
CA PHE A 18 9.17 -4.47 12.34
C PHE A 18 9.02 -5.76 13.15
N ASP A 19 10.07 -6.09 13.88
CA ASP A 19 10.04 -7.18 14.84
C ASP A 19 9.57 -6.62 16.20
N GLY A 20 8.64 -7.30 16.84
CA GLY A 20 8.15 -6.94 18.17
C GLY A 20 7.92 -8.15 19.05
N TYR A 21 7.64 -7.89 20.33
CA TYR A 21 7.37 -8.91 21.35
C TYR A 21 6.02 -8.60 22.01
N PRO A 22 4.90 -9.02 21.41
CA PRO A 22 3.57 -8.68 21.91
C PRO A 22 3.27 -9.26 23.31
N ASP A 23 3.99 -10.31 23.69
CA ASP A 23 3.90 -11.03 24.96
C ASP A 23 5.23 -10.98 25.76
N GLU A 24 6.13 -10.06 25.38
CA GLU A 24 7.48 -9.89 25.95
C GLU A 24 8.44 -11.10 25.74
N LYS A 25 8.00 -12.18 25.09
CA LYS A 25 8.77 -13.44 24.97
C LYS A 25 8.94 -13.91 23.54
N THR A 26 7.88 -13.85 22.76
CA THR A 26 7.78 -14.40 21.41
C THR A 26 8.08 -13.31 20.38
N LYS A 27 9.23 -13.43 19.71
CA LYS A 27 9.57 -12.56 18.59
C LYS A 27 8.56 -12.76 17.46
N THR A 28 7.85 -11.71 17.09
CA THR A 28 6.83 -11.71 16.03
C THR A 28 7.16 -10.66 14.98
N ARG A 29 7.06 -11.04 13.70
CA ARG A 29 7.19 -10.10 12.57
C ARG A 29 5.84 -9.45 12.32
N PHE A 30 5.74 -8.15 12.58
CA PHE A 30 4.56 -7.35 12.29
C PHE A 30 4.69 -6.74 10.89
N THR A 31 3.58 -6.71 10.15
CA THR A 31 3.44 -5.88 8.95
C THR A 31 2.47 -4.76 9.30
N ALA A 32 2.97 -3.54 9.38
CA ALA A 32 2.18 -2.35 9.61
C ALA A 32 2.18 -1.49 8.34
N GLY A 33 1.11 -0.76 8.13
CA GLY A 33 0.96 0.14 7.01
C GLY A 33 -0.44 0.70 6.98
N ILE A 34 -0.54 2.02 6.81
CA ILE A 34 -1.80 2.69 6.52
C ILE A 34 -1.99 2.64 5.00
N GLU A 35 -3.22 2.45 4.53
CA GLU A 35 -3.55 2.53 3.11
C GLU A 35 -3.02 3.84 2.52
N SER A 36 -2.35 3.77 1.36
CA SER A 36 -1.85 4.96 0.68
C SER A 36 -3.01 5.85 0.24
N VAL A 37 -2.72 7.13 0.04
CA VAL A 37 -3.59 7.96 -0.81
C VAL A 37 -3.70 7.34 -2.21
N PRO A 38 -4.77 7.63 -2.98
CA PRO A 38 -4.86 7.23 -4.37
C PRO A 38 -3.67 7.74 -5.18
N VAL A 39 -2.98 6.82 -5.85
CA VAL A 39 -1.80 7.10 -6.69
C VAL A 39 -1.99 6.47 -8.07
N PRO A 40 -1.27 6.95 -9.10
CA PRO A 40 -1.24 6.27 -10.40
C PRO A 40 -0.86 4.79 -10.27
N GLU A 41 -1.55 3.92 -11.01
CA GLU A 41 -1.28 2.48 -11.03
C GLU A 41 0.17 2.15 -11.42
N THR A 42 0.74 2.94 -12.33
CA THR A 42 2.15 2.85 -12.75
C THR A 42 3.11 3.08 -11.57
N TYR A 43 2.82 4.07 -10.72
CA TYR A 43 3.58 4.32 -9.50
C TYR A 43 3.40 3.21 -8.47
N ALA A 44 2.18 2.73 -8.27
CA ALA A 44 1.92 1.62 -7.33
C ALA A 44 2.64 0.33 -7.77
N GLN A 45 2.72 0.06 -9.07
CA GLN A 45 3.48 -1.06 -9.61
C GLN A 45 4.99 -0.88 -9.38
N LEU A 46 5.54 0.32 -9.59
CA LEU A 46 6.95 0.61 -9.26
C LEU A 46 7.26 0.36 -7.78
N MET A 47 6.35 0.75 -6.88
CA MET A 47 6.51 0.50 -5.45
C MET A 47 6.49 -1.00 -5.12
N ARG A 48 5.63 -1.77 -5.79
CA ARG A 48 5.58 -3.23 -5.67
C ARG A 48 6.88 -3.87 -6.14
N ASP A 49 7.39 -3.47 -7.30
CA ASP A 49 8.62 -4.01 -7.87
C ASP A 49 9.84 -3.70 -7.00
N LYS A 50 9.81 -2.59 -6.26
CA LYS A 50 10.81 -2.23 -5.26
C LYS A 50 10.66 -2.94 -3.91
N GLY A 51 9.64 -3.79 -3.74
CA GLY A 51 9.36 -4.47 -2.47
C GLY A 51 8.82 -3.55 -1.37
N LEU A 52 8.33 -2.35 -1.73
CA LEU A 52 7.81 -1.35 -0.79
C LEU A 52 6.29 -1.46 -0.59
N VAL A 53 5.67 -2.52 -1.10
CA VAL A 53 4.25 -2.85 -0.92
C VAL A 53 4.16 -4.08 -0.03
N ALA A 54 3.29 -4.04 0.99
CA ALA A 54 3.15 -5.14 1.92
C ALA A 54 2.79 -6.46 1.19
N PRO A 55 3.31 -7.62 1.64
CA PRO A 55 3.01 -8.90 1.01
C PRO A 55 1.51 -9.16 0.95
N ARG A 56 1.02 -9.73 -0.17
CA ARG A 56 -0.39 -10.07 -0.43
C ARG A 56 -1.34 -8.86 -0.58
N THR A 57 -0.83 -7.64 -0.59
CA THR A 57 -1.62 -6.44 -0.92
C THR A 57 -2.00 -6.45 -2.41
N GLN A 58 -3.30 -6.43 -2.67
CA GLN A 58 -3.86 -6.16 -4.00
C GLN A 58 -3.94 -4.64 -4.22
N LEU A 59 -3.66 -4.17 -5.43
CA LEU A 59 -3.99 -2.77 -5.79
C LEU A 59 -5.51 -2.66 -5.85
N ARG A 60 -6.07 -1.65 -5.21
CA ARG A 60 -7.52 -1.44 -5.14
C ARG A 60 -7.86 -0.07 -5.65
N GLU A 61 -9.06 0.08 -6.19
CA GLU A 61 -9.59 1.40 -6.47
C GLU A 61 -9.91 2.10 -5.14
N PRO A 62 -9.76 3.43 -5.06
CA PRO A 62 -10.11 4.19 -3.87
C PRO A 62 -11.57 3.89 -3.50
N LYS A 63 -11.82 3.63 -2.22
CA LYS A 63 -13.20 3.62 -1.73
C LYS A 63 -13.72 5.05 -1.83
N GLU A 64 -14.91 5.23 -2.41
CA GLU A 64 -15.61 6.51 -2.27
C GLU A 64 -15.84 6.75 -0.79
N ASP A 65 -15.44 7.93 -0.31
CA ASP A 65 -15.70 8.37 1.05
C ASP A 65 -17.22 8.49 1.19
N VAL A 66 -17.86 7.47 1.78
CA VAL A 66 -19.24 7.57 2.22
C VAL A 66 -19.21 8.49 3.43
N SER A 67 -19.27 9.79 3.15
CA SER A 67 -19.46 10.82 4.15
C SER A 67 -20.86 10.62 4.73
N GLU A 68 -20.95 10.07 5.93
CA GLU A 68 -22.19 10.01 6.72
C GLU A 68 -22.39 11.30 7.54
#